data_AF-A0A6S7LA01-F1
#
_entry.id   AF-A0A6S7LA01-F1
#
_cell.length_a   1.000
_cell.length_b   1.000
_cell.length_c   1.000
_cell.angle_alpha   90.00
_cell.angle_beta   90.00
_cell.angle_gamma   90.00
#
_symmetry.space_group_name_H-M   'P 1'
#
loop_
_entity.id
_entity.type
_entity.pdbx_description
1 polymer ?
#
loop_
_entity_poly.entity_id
_entity_poly.type
_entity_poly.pdbx_seq_one_letter_code
_entity_poly.pdbx_strand_id
1 'polypeptide(L)'
;MTGKLINRMRWRAYHFLKPSTTNNEQQTYGFKSKKTPPQVPELNEFETKMTNMIHNIEFRTPRPSEFQRKLSEHTEAINKDANL
;
A
#
# COMPACT_ATOMS: atom_id res chain seq x y z
N MET A 1 -1.57 -1.64 2.92
CA MET A 1 -0.28 -2.25 3.37
C MET A 1 0.92 -1.35 3.06
N THR A 2 0.98 -0.75 1.87
CA THR A 2 2.07 0.12 1.36
C THR A 2 2.31 1.41 2.15
N GLY A 3 1.26 2.11 2.58
CA GLY A 3 1.41 3.40 3.27
C GLY A 3 2.23 3.35 4.58
N LYS A 4 2.18 2.23 5.33
CA LYS A 4 3.00 2.07 6.56
C LYS A 4 4.49 2.01 6.24
N LEU A 5 4.87 1.37 5.13
CA LEU A 5 6.27 1.26 4.70
C LEU A 5 6.79 2.60 4.18
N ILE A 6 6.01 3.29 3.34
CA ILE A 6 6.31 4.63 2.85
C ILE A 6 6.54 5.60 4.02
N ASN A 7 5.64 5.58 5.00
CA ASN A 7 5.77 6.46 6.17
C ASN A 7 7.03 6.18 6.99
N ARG A 8 7.44 4.91 7.13
CA ARG A 8 8.69 4.54 7.81
C ARG A 8 9.91 5.01 7.03
N MET A 9 9.90 4.87 5.70
CA MET A 9 11.00 5.33 4.85
C MET A 9 11.14 6.85 4.89
N ARG A 10 10.04 7.60 4.81
CA ARG A 10 10.04 9.07 4.95
C ARG A 10 10.59 9.51 6.30
N TRP A 11 10.16 8.89 7.40
CA TRP A 11 10.71 9.20 8.72
C TRP A 11 12.22 8.94 8.79
N ARG A 12 12.67 7.80 8.26
CA ARG A 12 14.09 7.45 8.24
C ARG A 12 14.92 8.43 7.41
N ALA A 13 14.45 8.80 6.23
CA ALA A 13 15.11 9.77 5.38
C ALA A 13 15.10 11.19 5.98
N TYR A 14 13.99 11.60 6.58
CA TYR A 14 13.89 12.88 7.28
C TYR A 14 14.92 13.01 8.40
N HIS A 15 15.06 11.98 9.24
CA HIS A 15 16.06 11.95 10.31
C HIS A 15 17.49 11.90 9.78
N PHE A 16 17.72 11.20 8.67
CA PHE A 16 19.04 11.13 8.03
C PHE A 16 19.46 12.49 7.42
N LEU A 17 18.55 13.17 6.73
CA LEU A 17 18.81 14.43 6.03
C LEU A 17 18.85 15.65 6.96
N LYS A 18 18.22 15.57 8.15
CA LYS A 18 18.23 16.67 9.14
C LYS A 18 18.88 16.27 10.47
N PRO A 19 20.21 16.04 10.48
CA PRO A 19 20.92 15.62 11.70
C PRO A 19 20.89 16.68 12.80
N SER A 20 20.85 17.97 12.46
CA SER A 20 20.96 19.11 13.40
C SER A 20 19.68 19.44 14.19
N THR A 21 18.51 18.93 13.80
CA THR A 21 17.25 19.13 14.55
C THR A 21 17.06 18.16 15.72
N THR A 22 18.01 17.24 15.92
CA THR A 22 17.91 16.15 16.93
C THR A 22 18.30 16.60 18.34
N ASN A 23 18.80 17.82 18.52
CA ASN A 23 19.24 18.35 19.83
C ASN A 23 18.10 18.68 20.82
N ASN A 24 16.84 18.39 20.48
CA ASN A 24 15.73 18.48 21.43
C ASN A 24 15.40 17.07 21.90
N GLU A 25 15.76 16.74 23.15
CA GLU A 25 15.36 15.52 23.84
C GLU A 25 13.86 15.34 23.70
N GLN A 26 13.45 14.43 22.81
CA GLN A 26 12.06 14.28 22.43
C GLN A 26 11.32 13.61 23.60
N GLN A 27 10.64 14.41 24.43
CA GLN A 27 9.90 13.93 25.59
C GLN A 27 8.61 13.24 25.16
N THR A 28 8.73 12.03 24.62
CA THR A 28 7.59 11.22 24.18
C THR A 28 6.99 10.38 25.28
N TYR A 29 7.62 10.26 26.47
CA TYR A 29 7.15 9.48 27.62
C TYR A 29 6.55 8.11 27.26
N GLY A 30 7.13 7.40 26.28
CA GLY A 30 6.64 6.12 25.77
C GLY A 30 5.46 6.16 24.80
N PHE A 31 4.88 7.34 24.52
CA PHE A 31 3.81 7.52 23.54
C PHE A 31 4.35 7.55 22.11
N LYS A 32 3.68 6.82 21.23
CA LYS A 32 3.96 6.85 19.79
C LYS A 32 3.44 8.16 19.19
N SER A 33 4.28 8.84 18.41
CA SER A 33 3.87 10.02 17.66
C SER A 33 2.76 9.69 16.66
N LYS A 34 1.72 10.53 16.61
CA LYS A 34 0.67 10.51 15.56
C LYS A 34 1.03 11.38 14.35
N LYS A 35 2.19 12.04 14.36
CA LYS A 35 2.59 12.98 13.31
C LYS A 35 2.79 12.23 11.99
N THR A 36 2.33 12.83 10.91
CA THR A 36 2.60 12.37 9.55
C THR A 36 4.03 12.77 9.16
N PRO A 37 4.81 11.88 8.53
CA PRO A 37 6.13 12.24 8.05
C PRO A 37 6.02 13.31 6.96
N PRO A 38 6.96 14.27 6.91
CA PRO A 38 7.01 15.26 5.84
C PRO A 38 7.32 14.58 4.50
N GLN A 39 6.95 15.26 3.41
CA GLN A 39 7.37 14.85 2.08
C GLN A 39 8.89 15.05 1.95
N VAL A 40 9.58 14.06 1.40
CA VAL A 40 11.01 14.09 1.14
C VAL A 40 11.17 14.03 -0.38
N PRO A 41 11.48 15.14 -1.07
CA PRO A 41 11.52 15.21 -2.53
C PRO A 41 12.41 14.14 -3.18
N GLU A 42 13.52 13.81 -2.53
CA GLU A 42 14.50 12.80 -2.95
C GLU A 42 13.92 11.38 -3.02
N LEU A 43 12.83 11.11 -2.30
CA LEU A 43 12.16 9.81 -2.23
C LEU A 43 10.99 9.68 -3.22
N ASN A 44 10.55 10.77 -3.86
CA ASN A 44 9.34 10.77 -4.69
C ASN A 44 9.42 9.78 -5.86
N GLU A 45 10.56 9.74 -6.56
CA GLU A 45 10.74 8.83 -7.69
C GLU A 45 10.71 7.37 -7.22
N PHE A 46 11.37 7.07 -6.11
CA PHE A 46 11.38 5.74 -5.51
C PHE A 46 9.97 5.30 -5.08
N GLU A 47 9.24 6.15 -4.36
CA GLU A 47 7.86 5.87 -3.91
C GLU A 47 6.92 5.62 -5.10
N THR A 48 7.07 6.40 -6.17
CA THR A 48 6.30 6.24 -7.40
C THR A 48 6.61 4.91 -8.08
N LYS A 49 7.90 4.60 -8.30
CA LYS A 49 8.33 3.33 -8.91
C LYS A 49 7.90 2.12 -8.07
N MET A 50 8.00 2.22 -6.75
CA MET A 50 7.55 1.15 -5.84
C MET A 50 6.04 0.93 -5.93
N THR A 51 5.26 2.01 -5.97
CA THR A 51 3.80 1.91 -6.10
C THR A 51 3.41 1.29 -7.44
N ASN A 52 4.08 1.70 -8.52
CA ASN A 52 3.89 1.11 -9.84
C ASN A 52 4.28 -0.37 -9.88
N MET A 53 5.41 -0.74 -9.25
CA MET A 53 5.82 -2.14 -9.16
C MET A 53 4.75 -2.96 -8.43
N ILE A 54 4.23 -2.48 -7.30
CA ILE A 54 3.20 -3.19 -6.53
C ILE A 54 1.88 -3.31 -7.30
N HIS A 55 1.51 -2.27 -8.05
CA HIS A 55 0.35 -2.31 -8.93
C HIS A 55 0.52 -3.32 -10.07
N ASN A 56 1.72 -3.41 -10.64
CA ASN A 56 2.05 -4.28 -11.75
C ASN A 56 2.37 -5.72 -11.32
N ILE A 57 2.44 -6.02 -10.02
CA ILE A 57 2.48 -7.40 -9.56
C ILE A 57 1.13 -8.01 -9.90
N GLU A 58 1.09 -8.77 -11.00
CA GLU A 58 -0.03 -9.63 -11.34
C GLU A 58 -0.21 -10.61 -10.19
N PHE A 59 -1.22 -10.38 -9.36
CA PHE A 59 -1.67 -11.40 -8.44
C PHE A 59 -2.17 -12.55 -9.30
N ARG A 60 -1.58 -13.74 -9.16
CA ARG A 60 -2.18 -14.95 -9.71
C ARG A 60 -3.64 -14.94 -9.31
N THR A 61 -4.53 -14.99 -10.30
CA THR A 61 -5.96 -15.07 -10.05
C THR A 61 -6.16 -16.20 -9.06
N PRO A 62 -6.75 -15.94 -7.88
CA PRO A 62 -7.00 -17.00 -6.93
C PRO A 62 -7.76 -18.12 -7.65
N ARG A 63 -7.43 -19.38 -7.35
CA ARG A 63 -8.27 -20.48 -7.85
C ARG A 63 -9.71 -20.17 -7.42
N PRO A 64 -10.68 -20.20 -8.35
CA PRO A 64 -12.05 -19.87 -8.03
C PRO A 64 -12.52 -20.69 -6.85
N SER A 65 -13.13 -20.05 -5.86
CA SER A 65 -13.79 -20.80 -4.79
C SER A 65 -14.99 -21.56 -5.36
N GLU A 66 -15.43 -22.60 -4.65
CA GLU A 66 -16.65 -23.35 -5.02
C GLU A 66 -17.86 -22.42 -5.21
N PHE A 67 -17.95 -21.37 -4.39
CA PHE A 67 -19.00 -20.35 -4.53
C PHE A 67 -18.86 -19.56 -5.84
N GLN A 68 -17.65 -19.08 -6.17
CA GLN A 68 -17.41 -18.32 -7.40
C GLN A 68 -17.67 -19.15 -8.65
N ARG A 69 -17.34 -20.44 -8.61
CA ARG A 69 -17.61 -21.38 -9.72
C ARG A 69 -19.10 -21.59 -9.95
N LYS A 70 -19.87 -21.84 -8.87
CA LYS A 70 -21.33 -21.95 -8.99
C LYS A 70 -21.96 -20.65 -9.49
N LEU A 71 -21.47 -19.51 -9.02
CA LEU A 71 -21.96 -18.22 -9.48
C LEU A 71 -21.72 -18.02 -10.98
N SER A 72 -20.54 -18.38 -11.51
CA SER A 72 -20.27 -18.30 -12.95
C SER A 72 -21.18 -19.23 -13.75
N GLU A 73 -21.38 -20.47 -13.29
CA GLU A 73 -22.28 -21.44 -13.92
C GLU A 73 -23.72 -20.90 -14.01
N HIS A 74 -24.22 -20.26 -12.95
CA HIS A 74 -25.55 -19.65 -12.94
C HIS A 74 -25.65 -18.44 -13.89
N THR A 75 -24.63 -17.59 -13.94
CA THR A 75 -24.64 -16.46 -14.88
C THR A 75 -24.60 -16.91 -16.34
N GLU A 76 -23.88 -17.99 -16.64
CA GLU A 76 -23.85 -18.57 -17.99
C GLU A 76 -25.21 -19.18 -18.38
N ALA A 77 -25.88 -19.85 -17.44
CA ALA A 77 -27.23 -20.38 -17.66
C ALA A 77 -28.24 -19.27 -17.98
N ILE A 78 -28.27 -18.21 -17.16
CA ILE A 78 -29.18 -17.06 -17.36
C ILE A 78 -28.91 -16.38 -18.71
N ASN A 79 -27.65 -16.20 -19.08
CA ASN A 79 -27.31 -15.59 -20.37
C ASN A 79 -27.75 -16.48 -21.55
N LYS A 80 -27.67 -17.81 -21.45
CA LYS A 80 -28.16 -18.70 -22.50
C LYS A 80 -29.67 -18.66 -22.62
N ASP A 81 -30.38 -18.65 -21.49
CA ASP A 81 -31.84 -18.56 -21.46
C ASP A 81 -32.35 -17.20 -21.99
N ALA A 82 -31.58 -16.12 -21.82
CA ALA A 82 -31.91 -14.79 -22.34
C ALA A 82 -31.62 -14.60 -23.84
N ASN A 83 -30.88 -15.52 -24.47
CA ASN A 83 -30.57 -15.50 -25.92
C ASN A 83 -31.41 -16.52 -26.72
N LEU A 84 -32.47 -17.06 -26.11
CA LEU A 84 -33.54 -17.86 -26.72
C LEU A 84 -34.82 -17.00 -26.84
#